data_AF-A0A9J7IE83-F1
#
_entry.id   AF-A0A9J7IE83-F1
#
_cell.length_a   1.000
_cell.length_b   1.000
_cell.length_c   1.000
_cell.angle_alpha   90.00
_cell.angle_beta   90.00
_cell.angle_gamma   90.00
#
_symmetry.space_group_name_H-M   'P 1'
#
loop_
_entity.id
_entity.type
_entity.pdbx_description
1 polymer ?
#
loop_
_entity_poly.entity_id
_entity_poly.type
_entity_poly.pdbx_seq_one_letter_code
_entity_poly.pdbx_strand_id
1 'polypeptide(L)'
;MGNKLERTSQMDAQIQRCPNEVQAYIEDLEDKLRQYKGSDDNPEKQSIKELKAQISELQSIIKEYKSLENQNSDLAIKYSSAIAELEKCRKSNAIIDGKFAQIAHRMNDELQMKYESAMQALNDQKRKMNRAFFDLGIVRAECQELRQENYNLKLRNQSVTSQQKGLNDELQTKYKSAMLTIEERNGEINHMISNLAQLKAECQELRQANENLKLQIEANKQNPFENGNQTATSKQIAFEEHYKALDNKYVDMQEKLFEMQLQNHELRTQLEEANKNLNRSQQVTAEQQTATNTPDATTAPVDVGTSSATPETMHSLSSSDTRTGENNVLIKGFDSSLDNNEIKCMILTMADLMDLQIKNSDITNISRKESKSSRKSNRALIVVELKQIKIKNNMLKNKEKLKNFDSFKDIEIWDYISDDVHQLFQYAKDLKNHGFQAVYLKNNSVYAIKNRTTNSRPILIKTSNQVDELKNGS
;
A
#
# COMPACT_ATOMS: atom_id res chain seq x y z
N MET A 1 37.32 -3.06 -79.19
CA MET A 1 36.44 -2.76 -80.35
C MET A 1 37.17 -2.09 -81.52
N GLY A 2 38.33 -1.44 -81.33
CA GLY A 2 39.05 -0.72 -82.40
C GLY A 2 39.38 -1.54 -83.67
N ASN A 3 40.00 -2.72 -83.54
CA ASN A 3 40.43 -3.52 -84.70
C ASN A 3 39.29 -4.11 -85.55
N LYS A 4 38.03 -4.06 -85.08
CA LYS A 4 36.86 -4.52 -85.85
C LYS A 4 36.31 -3.44 -86.78
N LEU A 5 36.39 -2.16 -86.40
CA LEU A 5 35.91 -1.05 -87.23
C LEU A 5 36.81 -0.77 -88.45
N GLU A 6 38.13 -0.99 -88.31
CA GLU A 6 39.08 -0.81 -89.42
C GLU A 6 38.88 -1.84 -90.54
N ARG A 7 38.57 -3.10 -90.19
CA ARG A 7 38.34 -4.16 -91.19
C ARG A 7 37.06 -3.97 -91.98
N THR A 8 35.99 -3.47 -91.38
CA THR A 8 34.74 -3.16 -92.09
C THR A 8 34.93 -2.01 -93.08
N SER A 9 35.65 -0.95 -92.69
CA SER A 9 35.92 0.19 -93.57
C SER A 9 36.76 -0.17 -94.80
N GLN A 10 37.71 -1.11 -94.68
CA GLN A 10 38.48 -1.62 -95.82
C GLN A 10 37.66 -2.51 -96.76
N MET A 11 36.71 -3.30 -96.24
CA MET A 11 35.80 -4.10 -97.05
C MET A 11 34.82 -3.21 -97.83
N ASP A 12 34.22 -2.20 -97.20
CA ASP A 12 33.28 -1.28 -97.85
C ASP A 12 33.94 -0.55 -99.04
N ALA A 13 35.22 -0.16 -98.87
CA ALA A 13 36.02 0.46 -99.93
C ALA A 13 36.32 -0.48 -101.11
N GLN A 14 36.43 -1.80 -100.89
CA GLN A 14 36.62 -2.78 -101.97
C GLN A 14 35.30 -3.10 -102.69
N ILE A 15 34.20 -3.18 -101.95
CA ILE A 15 32.86 -3.48 -102.46
C ILE A 15 32.35 -2.35 -103.39
N GLN A 16 32.72 -1.09 -103.14
CA GLN A 16 32.39 0.04 -104.02
C GLN A 16 33.21 0.12 -105.32
N ARG A 17 34.37 -0.54 -105.40
CA ARG A 17 35.21 -0.51 -106.62
C ARG A 17 34.70 -1.44 -107.72
N CYS A 18 34.19 -2.60 -107.34
CA CYS A 18 33.80 -3.67 -108.26
C CYS A 18 32.71 -3.24 -109.29
N PRO A 19 31.62 -2.55 -108.93
CA PRO A 19 30.59 -2.15 -109.89
C PRO A 19 31.07 -1.09 -110.88
N ASN A 20 31.95 -0.20 -110.43
CA ASN A 20 32.51 0.86 -111.27
C ASN A 20 33.51 0.30 -112.29
N GLU A 21 34.30 -0.70 -111.89
CA GLU A 21 35.21 -1.42 -112.79
C GLU A 21 34.45 -2.25 -113.83
N VAL A 22 33.37 -2.93 -113.44
CA VAL A 22 32.50 -3.68 -114.36
C VAL A 22 31.73 -2.75 -115.31
N GLN A 23 31.27 -1.59 -114.83
CA GLN A 23 30.61 -0.58 -115.66
C GLN A 23 31.57 0.00 -116.72
N ALA A 24 32.81 0.32 -116.32
CA ALA A 24 33.84 0.77 -117.25
C ALA A 24 34.19 -0.31 -118.30
N TYR A 25 34.14 -1.59 -117.94
CA TYR A 25 34.33 -2.70 -118.87
C TYR A 25 33.16 -2.84 -119.87
N ILE A 26 31.91 -2.63 -119.43
CA ILE A 26 30.75 -2.59 -120.33
C ILE A 26 30.90 -1.44 -121.34
N GLU A 27 31.31 -0.25 -120.88
CA GLU A 27 31.54 0.91 -121.74
C GLU A 27 32.61 0.63 -122.82
N ASP A 28 33.72 -0.04 -122.46
CA ASP A 28 34.75 -0.50 -123.41
C ASP A 28 34.21 -1.53 -124.43
N LEU A 29 33.38 -2.48 -123.98
CA LEU A 29 32.75 -3.46 -124.87
C LEU A 29 31.74 -2.81 -125.83
N GLU A 30 30.95 -1.83 -125.35
CA GLU A 30 30.04 -1.05 -126.18
C GLU A 30 30.79 -0.24 -127.24
N ASP A 31 31.92 0.36 -126.89
CA ASP A 31 32.78 1.10 -127.82
C ASP A 31 33.42 0.19 -128.86
N LYS A 32 33.90 -1.00 -128.48
CA LYS A 32 34.32 -2.04 -129.44
C LYS A 32 33.18 -2.41 -130.39
N LEU A 33 31.96 -2.57 -129.87
CA LEU A 33 30.77 -2.89 -130.67
C LEU A 33 30.39 -1.77 -131.66
N ARG A 34 30.65 -0.50 -131.33
CA ARG A 34 30.48 0.64 -132.24
C ARG A 34 31.48 0.61 -133.40
N GLN A 35 32.70 0.13 -133.19
CA GLN A 35 33.73 0.03 -134.23
C GLN A 35 33.39 -1.01 -135.33
N TYR A 36 32.62 -2.05 -134.99
CA TYR A 36 32.20 -3.09 -135.93
C TYR A 36 30.97 -2.74 -136.80
N LYS A 37 30.37 -1.55 -136.65
CA LYS A 37 29.12 -1.16 -137.36
C LYS A 37 29.27 -0.83 -138.86
N GLY A 38 30.44 -1.10 -139.47
CA GLY A 38 30.76 -0.71 -140.86
C GLY A 38 31.28 -1.81 -141.79
N SER A 39 31.32 -3.08 -141.37
CA SER A 39 31.86 -4.19 -142.18
C SER A 39 30.76 -5.23 -142.47
N ASP A 40 30.38 -5.38 -143.74
CA ASP A 40 29.23 -6.23 -144.13
C ASP A 40 29.60 -7.66 -144.58
N ASP A 41 30.89 -8.02 -144.65
CA ASP A 41 31.35 -9.35 -145.04
C ASP A 41 31.94 -10.16 -143.86
N ASN A 42 31.13 -11.13 -143.40
CA ASN A 42 31.39 -12.36 -142.62
C ASN A 42 32.87 -12.67 -142.22
N PRO A 43 33.28 -12.73 -140.93
CA PRO A 43 32.81 -13.65 -139.87
C PRO A 43 32.44 -12.97 -138.52
N GLU A 44 32.47 -11.64 -138.46
CA GLU A 44 32.35 -10.86 -137.22
C GLU A 44 30.92 -10.73 -136.67
N LYS A 45 29.89 -11.08 -137.47
CA LYS A 45 28.48 -11.08 -137.04
C LYS A 45 28.23 -12.03 -135.86
N GLN A 46 28.98 -13.13 -135.76
CA GLN A 46 28.93 -14.06 -134.62
C GLN A 46 29.50 -13.41 -133.35
N SER A 47 30.66 -12.76 -133.46
CA SER A 47 31.33 -12.06 -132.35
C SER A 47 30.54 -10.85 -131.85
N ILE A 48 29.88 -10.10 -132.74
CA ILE A 48 28.97 -9.00 -132.36
C ILE A 48 27.76 -9.55 -131.58
N LYS A 49 27.23 -10.71 -131.98
CA LYS A 49 26.10 -11.35 -131.28
C LYS A 49 26.52 -11.84 -129.88
N GLU A 50 27.72 -12.41 -129.74
CA GLU A 50 28.30 -12.78 -128.45
C GLU A 50 28.56 -11.56 -127.56
N LEU A 51 29.14 -10.49 -128.09
CA LEU A 51 29.39 -9.26 -127.32
C LEU A 51 28.09 -8.61 -126.83
N LYS A 52 27.04 -8.57 -127.67
CA LYS A 52 25.71 -8.08 -127.25
C LYS A 52 25.11 -8.96 -126.15
N ALA A 53 25.28 -10.28 -126.22
CA ALA A 53 24.82 -11.20 -125.19
C ALA A 53 25.58 -10.97 -123.87
N GLN A 54 26.90 -10.84 -123.92
CA GLN A 54 27.75 -10.53 -122.76
C GLN A 54 27.40 -9.19 -122.12
N ILE A 55 27.20 -8.13 -122.91
CA ILE A 55 26.76 -6.82 -122.41
C ILE A 55 25.40 -6.95 -121.71
N SER A 56 24.44 -7.66 -122.31
CA SER A 56 23.12 -7.86 -121.70
C SER A 56 23.18 -8.66 -120.40
N GLU A 57 24.05 -9.68 -120.33
CA GLU A 57 24.28 -10.47 -119.11
C GLU A 57 24.92 -9.63 -118.01
N LEU A 58 25.97 -8.87 -118.32
CA LEU A 58 26.64 -7.97 -117.38
C LEU A 58 25.69 -6.86 -116.87
N GLN A 59 24.86 -6.29 -117.74
CA GLN A 59 23.83 -5.32 -117.33
C GLN A 59 22.79 -5.95 -116.38
N SER A 60 22.40 -7.20 -116.60
CA SER A 60 21.53 -7.96 -115.69
C SER A 60 22.20 -8.16 -114.33
N ILE A 61 23.47 -8.55 -114.30
CA ILE A 61 24.26 -8.73 -113.08
C ILE A 61 24.39 -7.42 -112.29
N ILE A 62 24.69 -6.29 -112.96
CA ILE A 62 24.74 -4.97 -112.31
C ILE A 62 23.39 -4.62 -111.69
N LYS A 63 22.28 -4.90 -112.38
CA LYS A 63 20.94 -4.61 -111.88
C LYS A 63 20.61 -5.45 -110.64
N GLU A 64 20.96 -6.74 -110.65
CA GLU A 64 20.82 -7.63 -109.49
C GLU A 64 21.71 -7.17 -108.33
N TYR A 65 22.96 -6.79 -108.59
CA TYR A 65 23.88 -6.26 -107.60
C TYR A 65 23.34 -4.99 -106.93
N LYS A 66 22.86 -4.01 -107.71
CA LYS A 66 22.23 -2.79 -107.18
C LYS A 66 20.99 -3.09 -106.35
N SER A 67 20.20 -4.09 -106.77
CA SER A 67 19.05 -4.56 -105.98
C SER A 67 19.49 -5.14 -104.64
N LEU A 68 20.53 -5.98 -104.61
CA LEU A 68 21.10 -6.55 -103.39
C LEU A 68 21.74 -5.48 -102.49
N GLU A 69 22.42 -4.49 -103.07
CA GLU A 69 22.99 -3.36 -102.36
C GLU A 69 21.90 -2.55 -101.65
N ASN A 70 20.80 -2.24 -102.34
CA ASN A 70 19.64 -1.59 -101.74
C ASN A 70 19.01 -2.43 -100.62
N GLN A 71 18.85 -3.75 -100.82
CA GLN A 71 18.34 -4.65 -99.78
C GLN A 71 19.27 -4.70 -98.56
N ASN A 72 20.58 -4.72 -98.77
CA ASN A 72 21.57 -4.69 -97.69
C ASN A 72 21.57 -3.35 -96.95
N SER A 73 21.41 -2.23 -97.67
CA SER A 73 21.25 -0.90 -97.07
C SER A 73 19.99 -0.83 -96.19
N ASP A 74 18.86 -1.32 -96.69
CA ASP A 74 17.62 -1.40 -95.91
C ASP A 74 17.77 -2.30 -94.68
N LEU A 75 18.47 -3.44 -94.81
CA LEU A 75 18.79 -4.31 -93.69
C LEU A 75 19.68 -3.59 -92.67
N ALA A 76 20.70 -2.86 -93.11
CA ALA A 76 21.62 -2.12 -92.24
C ALA A 76 20.89 -1.02 -91.46
N ILE A 77 19.94 -0.32 -92.08
CA ILE A 77 19.08 0.67 -91.41
C ILE A 77 18.20 -0.03 -90.36
N LYS A 78 17.55 -1.15 -90.71
CA LYS A 78 16.73 -1.93 -89.77
C LYS A 78 17.55 -2.43 -88.58
N TYR A 79 18.75 -2.96 -88.80
CA TYR A 79 19.63 -3.39 -87.72
C TYR A 79 20.11 -2.23 -86.86
N SER A 80 20.46 -1.09 -87.45
CA SER A 80 20.87 0.11 -86.71
C SER A 80 19.73 0.62 -85.81
N SER A 81 18.50 0.63 -86.32
CA SER A 81 17.31 0.98 -85.54
C SER A 81 17.06 -0.02 -84.39
N ALA A 82 17.17 -1.33 -84.66
CA ALA A 82 17.02 -2.36 -83.64
C ALA A 82 18.09 -2.27 -82.53
N ILE A 83 19.34 -1.96 -82.89
CA ILE A 83 20.41 -1.72 -81.92
C ILE A 83 20.09 -0.51 -81.04
N ALA A 84 19.62 0.59 -81.63
CA ALA A 84 19.23 1.78 -80.87
C ALA A 84 18.08 1.51 -79.88
N GLU A 85 17.08 0.72 -80.28
CA GLU A 85 15.99 0.29 -79.38
C GLU A 85 16.51 -0.62 -78.25
N LEU A 86 17.39 -1.57 -78.56
CA LEU A 86 18.03 -2.43 -77.56
C LEU A 86 18.86 -1.63 -76.56
N GLU A 87 19.59 -0.60 -77.00
CA GLU A 87 20.32 0.30 -76.10
C GLU A 87 19.37 1.12 -75.21
N LYS A 88 18.23 1.56 -75.73
CA LYS A 88 17.20 2.25 -74.94
C LYS A 88 16.62 1.30 -73.88
N CYS A 89 16.29 0.06 -74.25
CA CYS A 89 15.85 -0.97 -73.32
C CYS A 89 16.90 -1.27 -72.25
N ARG A 90 18.18 -1.41 -72.63
CA ARG A 90 19.29 -1.62 -71.69
C ARG A 90 19.42 -0.47 -70.69
N LYS A 91 19.33 0.78 -71.14
CA LYS A 91 19.36 1.97 -70.26
C LYS A 91 18.16 1.99 -69.31
N SER A 92 16.96 1.65 -69.79
CA SER A 92 15.76 1.54 -68.96
C SER A 92 15.91 0.45 -67.89
N ASN A 93 16.43 -0.73 -68.25
CA ASN A 93 16.68 -1.81 -67.29
C ASN A 93 17.69 -1.40 -66.21
N ALA A 94 18.77 -0.70 -66.58
CA ALA A 94 19.73 -0.18 -65.60
C ALA A 94 19.10 0.78 -64.58
N ILE A 95 18.13 1.62 -65.00
CA ILE A 95 17.38 2.50 -64.09
C ILE A 95 16.48 1.67 -63.16
N ILE A 96 15.82 0.64 -63.71
CA ILE A 96 14.94 -0.26 -62.93
C ILE A 96 15.76 -1.02 -61.88
N ASP A 97 16.90 -1.58 -62.25
CA ASP A 97 17.81 -2.28 -61.32
C ASP A 97 18.31 -1.35 -60.22
N GLY A 98 18.66 -0.10 -60.57
CA GLY A 98 19.03 0.93 -59.60
C GLY A 98 17.91 1.23 -58.59
N LYS A 99 16.64 1.29 -59.05
CA LYS A 99 15.49 1.48 -58.16
C LYS A 99 15.24 0.27 -57.26
N PHE A 100 15.38 -0.95 -57.79
CA PHE A 100 15.26 -2.16 -56.96
C PHE A 100 16.33 -2.23 -55.88
N ALA A 101 17.58 -1.89 -56.19
CA ALA A 101 18.65 -1.81 -55.21
C ALA A 101 18.35 -0.78 -54.10
N GLN A 102 17.82 0.40 -54.46
CA GLN A 102 17.42 1.42 -53.48
C GLN A 102 16.26 0.96 -52.58
N ILE A 103 15.26 0.28 -53.15
CA ILE A 103 14.14 -0.29 -52.39
C ILE A 103 14.65 -1.35 -51.42
N ALA A 104 15.51 -2.26 -51.88
CA ALA A 104 16.10 -3.30 -51.05
C ALA A 104 16.89 -2.72 -49.86
N HIS A 105 17.71 -1.70 -50.10
CA HIS A 105 18.42 -1.00 -49.02
C HIS A 105 17.46 -0.36 -48.01
N ARG A 106 16.43 0.37 -48.47
CA ARG A 106 15.44 0.98 -47.58
C ARG A 106 14.71 -0.06 -46.73
N MET A 107 14.30 -1.17 -47.33
CA MET A 107 13.65 -2.28 -46.61
C MET A 107 14.57 -2.88 -45.55
N ASN A 108 15.86 -3.04 -45.85
CA ASN A 108 16.84 -3.54 -44.90
C ASN A 108 17.04 -2.57 -43.72
N ASP A 109 17.13 -1.26 -43.99
CA ASP A 109 17.25 -0.24 -42.94
C ASP A 109 16.00 -0.19 -42.04
N GLU A 110 14.81 -0.28 -42.63
CA GLU A 110 13.54 -0.36 -41.87
C GLU A 110 13.46 -1.63 -41.00
N LEU A 111 13.90 -2.77 -41.52
CA LEU A 111 13.96 -4.02 -40.77
C LEU A 111 14.95 -3.92 -39.60
N GLN A 112 16.13 -3.31 -39.84
CA GLN A 112 17.14 -3.11 -38.81
C GLN A 112 16.62 -2.20 -37.69
N MET A 113 16.00 -1.07 -38.02
CA MET A 113 15.39 -0.18 -37.02
C MET A 113 14.30 -0.87 -36.20
N LYS A 114 13.45 -1.69 -36.84
CA LYS A 114 12.42 -2.47 -36.14
C LYS A 114 13.03 -3.50 -35.20
N TYR A 115 14.10 -4.18 -35.63
CA TYR A 115 14.82 -5.14 -34.81
C TYR A 115 15.44 -4.49 -33.57
N GLU A 116 16.13 -3.36 -33.73
CA GLU A 116 16.75 -2.61 -32.63
C GLU A 116 15.71 -2.09 -31.63
N SER A 117 14.60 -1.55 -32.14
CA SER A 117 13.48 -1.10 -31.31
C SER A 117 12.86 -2.26 -30.50
N ALA A 118 12.65 -3.42 -31.12
CA ALA A 118 12.15 -4.61 -30.44
C ALA A 118 13.12 -5.11 -29.35
N MET A 119 14.43 -5.11 -29.63
CA MET A 119 15.46 -5.48 -28.65
C MET A 119 15.52 -4.51 -27.48
N GLN A 120 15.35 -3.21 -27.72
CA GLN A 120 15.26 -2.20 -26.66
C GLN A 120 14.02 -2.43 -25.78
N ALA A 121 12.86 -2.67 -26.38
CA ALA A 121 11.63 -2.96 -25.64
C ALA A 121 11.76 -4.23 -24.77
N LEU A 122 12.39 -5.28 -25.30
CA LEU A 122 12.67 -6.51 -24.55
C LEU A 122 13.58 -6.26 -23.34
N ASN A 123 14.64 -5.47 -23.52
CA ASN A 123 15.55 -5.10 -22.42
C ASN A 123 14.86 -4.28 -21.34
N ASP A 124 13.97 -3.37 -21.71
CA ASP A 124 13.18 -2.59 -20.74
C ASP A 124 12.17 -3.47 -20.00
N GLN A 125 11.56 -4.45 -20.67
CA GLN A 125 10.71 -5.45 -20.02
C GLN A 125 11.52 -6.29 -19.01
N LYS A 126 12.73 -6.73 -19.38
CA LYS A 126 13.64 -7.45 -18.48
C LYS A 126 14.02 -6.61 -17.25
N ARG A 127 14.27 -5.30 -17.42
CA ARG A 127 14.53 -4.37 -16.31
C ARG A 127 13.31 -4.20 -15.39
N LYS A 128 12.10 -4.09 -15.96
CA LYS A 128 10.84 -4.03 -15.18
C LYS A 128 10.63 -5.31 -14.38
N MET A 129 10.85 -6.47 -14.99
CA MET A 129 10.75 -7.77 -14.32
C MET A 129 11.76 -7.92 -13.18
N ASN A 130 13.02 -7.52 -13.38
CA ASN A 130 14.03 -7.55 -12.33
C ASN A 130 13.68 -6.64 -11.14
N ARG A 131 13.11 -5.45 -11.40
CA ARG A 131 12.60 -4.57 -10.33
C ARG A 131 11.46 -5.21 -9.56
N ALA A 132 10.49 -5.84 -10.25
CA ALA A 132 9.40 -6.55 -9.59
C ALA A 132 9.89 -7.71 -8.71
N PHE A 133 10.92 -8.46 -9.16
CA PHE A 133 11.54 -9.50 -8.33
C PHE A 133 12.24 -8.93 -7.09
N PHE A 134 12.90 -7.77 -7.21
CA PHE A 134 13.50 -7.09 -6.07
C PHE A 134 12.45 -6.64 -5.05
N ASP A 135 11.37 -6.00 -5.51
CA ASP A 135 10.26 -5.57 -4.66
C ASP A 135 9.58 -6.77 -3.96
N LEU A 136 9.40 -7.89 -4.67
CA LEU A 136 8.90 -9.14 -4.07
C LEU A 136 9.84 -9.68 -2.98
N GLY A 137 11.15 -9.51 -3.15
CA GLY A 137 12.15 -9.83 -2.13
C GLY A 137 11.97 -9.01 -0.85
N ILE A 138 11.73 -7.70 -0.97
CA ILE A 138 11.44 -6.82 0.17
C ILE A 138 10.17 -7.28 0.90
N VAL A 139 9.08 -7.50 0.16
CA VAL A 139 7.81 -7.95 0.75
C VAL A 139 7.95 -9.30 1.45
N ARG A 140 8.75 -10.23 0.91
CA ARG A 140 9.04 -11.51 1.56
C ARG A 140 9.80 -11.32 2.89
N ALA A 141 10.77 -10.41 2.94
CA ALA A 141 11.50 -10.10 4.16
C ALA A 141 10.58 -9.49 5.23
N GLU A 142 9.75 -8.52 4.86
CA GLU A 142 8.76 -7.91 5.77
C GLU A 142 7.76 -8.96 6.31
N CYS A 143 7.27 -9.86 5.43
CA CYS A 143 6.42 -10.98 5.85
C CYS A 143 7.11 -11.90 6.86
N GLN A 144 8.42 -12.12 6.73
CA GLN A 144 9.18 -12.95 7.65
C GLN A 144 9.38 -12.27 9.01
N GLU A 145 9.66 -10.97 9.03
CA GLU A 145 9.75 -10.16 10.26
C GLU A 145 8.42 -10.17 11.02
N LEU A 146 7.29 -9.96 10.32
CA LEU A 146 5.95 -10.00 10.94
C LEU A 146 5.61 -11.39 11.50
N ARG A 147 6.02 -12.48 10.83
CA ARG A 147 5.86 -13.84 11.36
C ARG A 147 6.67 -14.05 12.64
N GLN A 148 7.90 -13.54 12.68
CA GLN A 148 8.74 -13.63 13.87
C GLN A 148 8.17 -12.79 15.04
N GLU A 149 7.67 -11.59 14.76
CA GLU A 149 7.01 -10.74 15.75
C GLU A 149 5.75 -11.42 16.30
N ASN A 150 4.91 -12.00 15.44
CA ASN A 150 3.72 -12.74 15.86
C ASN A 150 4.07 -13.95 16.74
N TYR A 151 5.12 -14.71 16.38
CA TYR A 151 5.64 -15.79 17.22
C TYR A 151 6.06 -15.28 18.61
N ASN A 152 6.81 -14.17 18.67
CA ASN A 152 7.24 -13.56 19.93
C ASN A 152 6.05 -13.07 20.77
N LEU A 153 5.02 -12.49 20.14
CA LEU A 153 3.78 -12.08 20.82
C LEU A 153 3.05 -13.29 21.40
N LYS A 154 3.00 -14.42 20.69
CA LYS A 154 2.40 -15.66 21.18
C LYS A 154 3.12 -16.19 22.43
N LEU A 155 4.46 -16.16 22.44
CA LEU A 155 5.25 -16.52 23.63
C LEU A 155 4.97 -15.59 24.82
N ARG A 156 4.90 -14.27 24.59
CA ARG A 156 4.58 -13.31 25.66
C ARG A 156 3.19 -13.55 26.23
N ASN A 157 2.19 -13.78 25.37
CA ASN A 157 0.84 -14.07 25.81
C ASN A 157 0.78 -15.35 26.66
N GLN A 158 1.47 -16.42 26.24
CA GLN A 158 1.58 -17.64 27.04
C GLN A 158 2.19 -17.37 28.43
N SER A 159 3.27 -16.59 28.50
CA SER A 159 3.89 -16.20 29.77
C SER A 159 2.93 -15.41 30.67
N VAL A 160 2.18 -14.46 30.11
CA VAL A 160 1.20 -13.65 30.88
C VAL A 160 0.06 -14.54 31.39
N THR A 161 -0.46 -15.45 30.57
CA THR A 161 -1.49 -16.41 31.01
C THR A 161 -0.99 -17.31 32.14
N SER A 162 0.26 -17.78 32.08
CA SER A 162 0.87 -18.56 33.18
C SER A 162 1.00 -17.74 34.47
N GLN A 163 1.42 -16.47 34.38
CA GLN A 163 1.49 -15.57 35.54
C GLN A 163 0.12 -15.28 36.15
N GLN A 164 -0.89 -15.01 35.32
CA GLN A 164 -2.27 -14.79 35.76
C GLN A 164 -2.83 -16.03 36.47
N LYS A 165 -2.57 -17.23 35.94
CA LYS A 165 -2.96 -18.48 36.59
C LYS A 165 -2.34 -18.61 37.98
N GLY A 166 -1.03 -18.35 38.11
CA GLY A 166 -0.34 -18.40 39.40
C GLY A 166 -0.90 -17.43 40.43
N LEU A 167 -1.19 -16.18 40.03
CA LEU A 167 -1.82 -15.18 40.91
C LEU A 167 -3.23 -15.60 41.35
N ASN A 168 -4.02 -16.20 40.46
CA ASN A 168 -5.36 -16.67 40.77
C ASN A 168 -5.32 -17.86 41.76
N ASP A 169 -4.39 -18.80 41.59
CA ASP A 169 -4.19 -19.92 42.50
C ASP A 169 -3.76 -19.43 43.91
N GLU A 170 -2.90 -18.41 43.98
CA GLU A 170 -2.49 -17.78 45.25
C GLU A 170 -3.68 -17.08 45.94
N LEU A 171 -4.46 -16.30 45.20
CA LEU A 171 -5.63 -15.60 45.73
C LEU A 171 -6.68 -16.58 46.25
N GLN A 172 -6.93 -17.68 45.52
CA GLN A 172 -7.85 -18.73 45.94
C GLN A 172 -7.37 -19.46 47.21
N THR A 173 -6.06 -19.67 47.35
CA THR A 173 -5.45 -20.24 48.56
C THR A 173 -5.64 -19.32 49.77
N LYS A 174 -5.39 -18.01 49.61
CA LYS A 174 -5.62 -17.01 50.67
C LYS A 174 -7.09 -16.94 51.08
N TYR A 175 -8.01 -16.96 50.11
CA TYR A 175 -9.45 -16.97 50.38
C TYR A 175 -9.89 -18.18 51.22
N LYS A 176 -9.42 -19.39 50.86
CA LYS A 176 -9.72 -20.62 51.62
C LYS A 176 -9.17 -20.56 53.05
N SER A 177 -7.95 -20.07 53.24
CA SER A 177 -7.34 -19.92 54.56
C SER A 177 -8.11 -18.92 55.44
N ALA A 178 -8.54 -17.79 54.88
CA ALA A 178 -9.35 -16.80 55.60
C ALA A 178 -10.73 -17.35 56.00
N MET A 179 -11.37 -18.11 55.12
CA MET A 179 -12.64 -18.79 55.41
C MET A 179 -12.53 -19.75 56.60
N LEU A 180 -11.49 -20.59 56.64
CA LEU A 180 -11.23 -21.49 57.78
C LEU A 180 -11.04 -20.71 59.09
N THR A 181 -10.29 -19.60 59.04
CA THR A 181 -10.08 -18.73 60.22
C THR A 181 -11.40 -18.14 60.74
N ILE A 182 -12.33 -17.76 59.85
CA ILE A 182 -13.67 -17.29 60.23
C ILE A 182 -14.49 -18.41 60.87
N GLU A 183 -14.44 -19.62 60.32
CA GLU A 183 -15.15 -20.78 60.88
C GLU A 183 -14.68 -21.10 62.29
N GLU A 184 -13.37 -21.11 62.53
CA GLU A 184 -12.77 -21.27 63.85
C GLU A 184 -13.26 -20.20 64.84
N ARG A 185 -13.19 -18.92 64.45
CA ARG A 185 -13.68 -17.80 65.29
C ARG A 185 -15.18 -17.87 65.56
N ASN A 186 -16.00 -18.29 64.59
CA ASN A 186 -17.43 -18.49 64.83
C ASN A 186 -17.66 -19.60 65.88
N GLY A 187 -16.84 -20.64 65.89
CA GLY A 187 -16.84 -21.66 66.95
C GLY A 187 -16.58 -21.06 68.33
N GLU A 188 -15.56 -20.21 68.45
CA GLU A 188 -15.22 -19.50 69.70
C GLU A 188 -16.34 -18.55 70.17
N ILE A 189 -16.93 -17.78 69.24
CA ILE A 189 -18.08 -16.91 69.52
C ILE A 189 -19.24 -17.72 70.09
N ASN A 190 -19.59 -18.83 69.45
CA ASN A 190 -20.70 -19.68 69.91
C ASN A 190 -20.42 -20.26 71.30
N HIS A 191 -19.17 -20.64 71.58
CA HIS A 191 -18.77 -21.08 72.91
C HIS A 191 -18.91 -19.96 73.96
N MET A 192 -18.50 -18.73 73.63
CA MET A 192 -18.67 -17.57 74.52
C MET A 192 -20.14 -17.22 74.78
N ILE A 193 -21.00 -17.29 73.76
CA ILE A 193 -22.44 -17.08 73.92
C ILE A 193 -23.04 -18.12 74.88
N SER A 194 -22.64 -19.39 74.76
CA SER A 194 -23.05 -20.45 75.68
C SER A 194 -22.61 -20.16 77.12
N ASN A 195 -21.36 -19.74 77.31
CA ASN A 195 -20.84 -19.40 78.65
C ASN A 195 -21.58 -18.19 79.26
N LEU A 196 -21.88 -17.16 78.47
CA LEU A 196 -22.67 -16.01 78.90
C LEU A 196 -24.10 -16.39 79.29
N ALA A 197 -24.73 -17.32 78.56
CA ALA A 197 -26.05 -17.82 78.89
C ALA A 197 -26.06 -18.56 80.24
N GLN A 198 -25.03 -19.37 80.50
CA GLN A 198 -24.86 -20.07 81.78
C GLN A 198 -24.64 -19.10 82.94
N LEU A 199 -23.73 -18.13 82.78
CA LEU A 199 -23.48 -17.08 83.78
C LEU A 199 -24.73 -16.25 84.07
N LYS A 200 -25.53 -15.93 83.04
CA LYS A 200 -26.78 -15.19 83.21
C LYS A 200 -27.79 -15.99 84.04
N ALA A 201 -27.89 -17.30 83.81
CA ALA A 201 -28.75 -18.18 84.61
C ALA A 201 -28.29 -18.22 86.08
N GLU A 202 -26.97 -18.38 86.31
CA GLU A 202 -26.38 -18.37 87.66
C GLU A 202 -26.61 -17.04 88.39
N CYS A 203 -26.43 -15.90 87.72
CA CYS A 203 -26.76 -14.58 88.26
C CYS A 203 -28.25 -14.47 88.65
N GLN A 204 -29.15 -15.06 87.85
CA GLN A 204 -30.59 -15.03 88.11
C GLN A 204 -30.96 -15.89 89.33
N GLU A 205 -30.37 -17.08 89.46
CA GLU A 205 -30.54 -17.95 90.63
C GLU A 205 -30.04 -17.27 91.91
N LEU A 206 -28.87 -16.62 91.87
CA LEU A 206 -28.34 -15.86 93.01
C LEU A 206 -29.23 -14.67 93.39
N ARG A 207 -29.78 -13.93 92.41
CA ARG A 207 -30.75 -12.86 92.68
C ARG A 207 -31.98 -13.38 93.41
N GLN A 208 -32.54 -14.50 92.96
CA GLN A 208 -33.70 -15.13 93.61
C GLN A 208 -33.36 -15.61 95.03
N ALA A 209 -32.20 -16.23 95.22
CA ALA A 209 -31.73 -16.66 96.54
C ALA A 209 -31.54 -15.47 97.50
N ASN A 210 -30.99 -14.36 97.01
CA ASN A 210 -30.82 -13.13 97.80
C ASN A 210 -32.16 -12.50 98.21
N GLU A 211 -33.13 -12.42 97.30
CA GLU A 211 -34.48 -11.93 97.64
C GLU A 211 -35.16 -12.84 98.68
N ASN A 212 -35.05 -14.17 98.53
CA ASN A 212 -35.57 -15.12 99.51
C ASN A 212 -34.91 -14.96 100.90
N LEU A 213 -33.57 -14.77 100.95
CA LEU A 213 -32.84 -14.54 102.20
C LEU A 213 -33.26 -13.22 102.85
N LYS A 214 -33.45 -12.16 102.06
CA LYS A 214 -33.93 -10.86 102.54
C LYS A 214 -35.32 -10.98 103.16
N LEU A 215 -36.24 -11.70 102.51
CA LEU A 215 -37.57 -12.01 103.04
C LEU A 215 -37.49 -12.82 104.35
N GLN A 216 -36.57 -13.79 104.46
CA GLN A 216 -36.35 -14.53 105.72
C GLN A 216 -35.82 -13.65 106.85
N ILE A 217 -34.87 -12.76 106.56
CA ILE A 217 -34.34 -11.79 107.54
C ILE A 217 -35.46 -10.87 108.02
N GLU A 218 -36.33 -10.42 107.11
CA GLU A 218 -37.45 -9.54 107.43
C GLU A 218 -38.55 -10.25 108.23
N ALA A 219 -38.83 -11.52 107.94
CA ALA A 219 -39.71 -12.37 108.75
C ALA A 219 -39.15 -12.60 110.16
N ASN A 220 -37.84 -12.84 110.30
CA ASN A 220 -37.18 -13.02 111.60
C ASN A 220 -37.15 -11.74 112.45
N LYS A 221 -37.14 -10.55 111.83
CA LYS A 221 -37.28 -9.27 112.56
C LYS A 221 -38.62 -9.10 113.27
N GLN A 222 -39.67 -9.84 112.87
CA GLN A 222 -40.98 -9.79 113.52
C GLN A 222 -41.08 -10.70 114.77
N ASN A 223 -40.08 -11.55 115.06
CA ASN A 223 -39.97 -12.37 116.27
C ASN A 223 -38.67 -12.02 117.04
N PRO A 224 -38.68 -11.11 118.02
CA PRO A 224 -37.44 -10.50 118.57
C PRO A 224 -36.67 -11.35 119.58
N PHE A 225 -37.14 -12.55 119.92
CA PHE A 225 -36.50 -13.39 120.93
C PHE A 225 -35.62 -14.46 120.28
N GLU A 226 -34.43 -14.08 119.78
CA GLU A 226 -33.22 -14.91 119.82
C GLU A 226 -32.01 -14.21 119.18
N ASN A 227 -30.83 -14.50 119.74
CA ASN A 227 -29.53 -13.84 119.53
C ASN A 227 -28.84 -14.27 118.21
N GLY A 228 -29.59 -14.33 117.09
CA GLY A 228 -29.14 -14.89 115.80
C GLY A 228 -28.82 -13.89 114.68
N ASN A 229 -28.95 -12.58 114.91
CA ASN A 229 -28.93 -11.58 113.83
C ASN A 229 -27.57 -11.34 113.16
N GLN A 230 -26.43 -11.56 113.82
CA GLN A 230 -25.10 -11.29 113.23
C GLN A 230 -24.69 -12.28 112.12
N THR A 231 -25.15 -13.53 112.20
CA THR A 231 -24.79 -14.57 111.23
C THR A 231 -25.52 -14.39 109.89
N ALA A 232 -26.73 -13.84 109.92
CA ALA A 232 -27.52 -13.57 108.72
C ALA A 232 -26.98 -12.38 107.92
N THR A 233 -26.52 -11.31 108.60
CA THR A 233 -25.93 -10.14 107.94
C THR A 233 -24.60 -10.48 107.26
N SER A 234 -23.78 -11.32 107.89
CA SER A 234 -22.50 -11.76 107.31
C SER A 234 -22.70 -12.61 106.05
N LYS A 235 -23.72 -13.48 106.03
CA LYS A 235 -24.09 -14.24 104.81
C LYS A 235 -24.57 -13.31 103.70
N GLN A 236 -25.35 -12.29 104.02
CA GLN A 236 -25.83 -11.32 103.04
C GLN A 236 -24.68 -10.54 102.38
N ILE A 237 -23.69 -10.09 103.15
CA ILE A 237 -22.51 -9.40 102.60
C ILE A 237 -21.72 -10.34 101.67
N ALA A 238 -21.49 -11.58 102.08
CA ALA A 238 -20.79 -12.56 101.24
C ALA A 238 -21.53 -12.86 99.91
N PHE A 239 -22.87 -12.93 99.95
CA PHE A 239 -23.68 -13.08 98.73
C PHE A 239 -23.61 -11.84 97.82
N GLU A 240 -23.59 -10.64 98.40
CA GLU A 240 -23.51 -9.40 97.63
C GLU A 240 -22.14 -9.22 96.98
N GLU A 241 -21.06 -9.60 97.67
CA GLU A 241 -19.70 -9.65 97.10
C GLU A 241 -19.60 -10.69 95.97
N HIS A 242 -20.14 -11.90 96.17
CA HIS A 242 -20.16 -12.93 95.12
C HIS A 242 -20.97 -12.47 93.91
N TYR A 243 -22.12 -11.83 94.13
CA TYR A 243 -22.94 -11.28 93.06
C TYR A 243 -22.20 -10.17 92.27
N LYS A 244 -21.53 -9.23 92.96
CA LYS A 244 -20.71 -8.20 92.31
C LYS A 244 -19.57 -8.80 91.49
N ALA A 245 -18.91 -9.85 91.99
CA ALA A 245 -17.87 -10.55 91.24
C ALA A 245 -18.41 -11.23 89.97
N LEU A 246 -19.59 -11.84 90.05
CA LEU A 246 -20.24 -12.49 88.91
C LEU A 246 -20.75 -11.47 87.87
N ASP A 247 -21.28 -10.34 88.32
CA ASP A 247 -21.74 -9.23 87.47
C ASP A 247 -20.58 -8.59 86.71
N ASN A 248 -19.45 -8.33 87.38
CA ASN A 248 -18.23 -7.85 86.73
C ASN A 248 -17.73 -8.85 85.67
N LYS A 249 -17.70 -10.15 85.98
CA LYS A 249 -17.31 -11.20 85.03
C LYS A 249 -18.26 -11.29 83.83
N TYR A 250 -19.55 -11.01 84.04
CA TYR A 250 -20.55 -10.96 82.98
C TYR A 250 -20.30 -9.76 82.04
N VAL A 251 -20.01 -8.58 82.60
CA VAL A 251 -19.68 -7.37 81.83
C VAL A 251 -18.40 -7.56 81.02
N ASP A 252 -17.32 -8.06 81.63
CA ASP A 252 -16.04 -8.33 80.93
C ASP A 252 -16.23 -9.28 79.73
N MET A 253 -17.09 -10.30 79.91
CA MET A 253 -17.35 -11.28 78.86
C MET A 253 -18.28 -10.74 77.76
N GLN A 254 -19.17 -9.80 78.08
CA GLN A 254 -19.93 -9.05 77.08
C GLN A 254 -19.03 -8.16 76.23
N GLU A 255 -18.10 -7.44 76.86
CA GLU A 255 -17.14 -6.58 76.16
C GLU A 255 -16.25 -7.42 75.21
N LYS A 256 -15.70 -8.53 75.71
CA LYS A 256 -14.92 -9.46 74.89
C LYS A 256 -15.71 -10.07 73.74
N LEU A 257 -16.98 -10.42 73.95
CA LEU A 257 -17.86 -10.92 72.89
C LEU A 257 -18.07 -9.85 71.81
N PHE A 258 -18.29 -8.60 72.22
CA PHE A 258 -18.50 -7.48 71.30
C PHE A 258 -17.25 -7.19 70.45
N GLU A 259 -16.07 -7.15 71.06
CA GLU A 259 -14.79 -6.97 70.35
C GLU A 259 -14.57 -8.05 69.28
N MET A 260 -14.82 -9.31 69.65
CA MET A 260 -14.65 -10.44 68.74
C MET A 260 -15.69 -10.44 67.61
N GLN A 261 -16.93 -10.02 67.88
CA GLN A 261 -17.95 -9.83 66.84
C GLN A 261 -17.54 -8.73 65.86
N LEU A 262 -16.97 -7.64 66.36
CA LEU A 262 -16.46 -6.55 65.52
C LEU A 262 -15.32 -7.02 64.61
N GLN A 263 -14.32 -7.73 65.17
CA GLN A 263 -13.23 -8.30 64.39
C GLN A 263 -13.69 -9.33 63.34
N ASN A 264 -14.71 -10.13 63.66
CA ASN A 264 -15.28 -11.10 62.71
C ASN A 264 -16.04 -10.37 61.59
N HIS A 265 -16.75 -9.28 61.91
CA HIS A 265 -17.40 -8.45 60.90
C HIS A 265 -16.39 -7.82 59.94
N GLU A 266 -15.30 -7.24 60.46
CA GLU A 266 -14.23 -6.67 59.63
C GLU A 266 -13.60 -7.70 58.69
N LEU A 267 -13.32 -8.91 59.19
CA LEU A 267 -12.81 -10.01 58.36
C LEU A 267 -13.80 -10.41 57.26
N ARG A 268 -15.10 -10.47 57.55
CA ARG A 268 -16.13 -10.77 56.54
C ARG A 268 -16.18 -9.69 55.46
N THR A 269 -16.09 -8.42 55.82
CA THR A 269 -16.05 -7.32 54.86
C THR A 269 -14.82 -7.41 53.95
N GLN A 270 -13.65 -7.69 54.51
CA GLN A 270 -12.42 -7.90 53.72
C GLN A 270 -12.55 -9.09 52.77
N LEU A 271 -13.21 -10.17 53.19
CA LEU A 271 -13.46 -11.34 52.35
C LEU A 271 -14.44 -11.07 51.22
N GLU A 272 -15.51 -10.33 51.47
CA GLU A 272 -16.45 -9.91 50.42
C GLU A 272 -15.79 -9.03 49.37
N GLU A 273 -14.90 -8.13 49.77
CA GLU A 273 -14.15 -7.28 48.86
C GLU A 273 -13.13 -8.09 48.05
N ALA A 274 -12.40 -9.00 48.69
CA ALA A 274 -11.50 -9.93 48.01
C ALA A 274 -12.26 -10.81 46.98
N ASN A 275 -13.46 -11.28 47.32
CA ASN A 275 -14.29 -12.10 46.44
C ASN A 275 -14.83 -11.30 45.24
N LYS A 276 -15.25 -10.05 45.46
CA LYS A 276 -15.62 -9.13 44.36
C LYS A 276 -14.44 -8.90 43.40
N ASN A 277 -13.23 -8.75 43.92
CA ASN A 277 -12.02 -8.57 43.11
C ASN A 277 -11.60 -9.84 42.35
N LEU A 278 -11.76 -11.02 42.97
CA LEU A 278 -11.56 -12.31 42.32
C LEU A 278 -12.54 -12.51 41.15
N ASN A 279 -13.82 -12.26 41.36
CA ASN A 279 -14.85 -12.40 40.33
C ASN A 279 -14.65 -11.44 39.16
N ARG A 280 -14.26 -10.18 39.44
CA ARG A 280 -13.87 -9.22 38.39
C ARG A 280 -12.68 -9.72 37.57
N SER A 281 -11.67 -10.30 38.22
CA SER A 281 -10.48 -10.83 37.55
C SER A 281 -10.81 -12.04 36.65
N GLN A 282 -11.73 -12.91 37.09
CA GLN A 282 -12.20 -14.04 36.29
C GLN A 282 -13.01 -13.59 35.06
N GLN A 283 -13.83 -12.54 35.20
CA GLN A 283 -14.63 -12.00 34.09
C GLN A 283 -13.75 -11.41 32.97
N VAL A 284 -12.69 -10.66 33.32
CA VAL A 284 -11.71 -10.13 32.35
C VAL A 284 -10.97 -11.25 31.60
N THR A 285 -10.74 -12.39 32.26
CA THR A 285 -10.06 -13.54 31.65
C THR A 285 -10.97 -14.28 30.65
N ALA A 286 -12.27 -14.36 30.93
CA ALA A 286 -13.25 -14.99 30.04
C ALA A 286 -13.47 -14.17 28.74
N GLU A 287 -13.49 -12.84 28.85
CA GLU A 287 -13.65 -11.93 27.69
C GLU A 287 -12.41 -11.89 26.77
N GLN A 288 -11.21 -12.12 27.32
CA GLN A 288 -9.99 -12.23 26.50
C GLN A 288 -9.90 -13.55 25.73
N GLN A 289 -10.51 -14.63 26.23
CA GLN A 289 -10.51 -15.94 25.54
C GLN A 289 -11.55 -16.03 24.41
N THR A 290 -12.65 -15.29 24.49
CA THR A 290 -13.66 -15.24 23.41
C THR A 290 -13.20 -14.39 22.21
N ALA A 291 -12.31 -13.42 22.41
CA ALA A 291 -11.78 -12.59 21.33
C ALA A 291 -10.72 -13.29 20.45
N THR A 292 -10.07 -14.35 20.93
CA THR A 292 -9.00 -15.06 20.19
C THR A 292 -9.46 -16.29 19.41
N ASN A 293 -10.73 -16.69 19.54
CA ASN A 293 -11.30 -17.84 18.82
C ASN A 293 -12.33 -17.38 17.78
N THR A 294 -11.91 -16.54 16.83
CA THR A 294 -12.65 -16.38 15.57
C THR A 294 -12.08 -17.39 14.57
N PRO A 295 -12.84 -18.41 14.14
CA PRO A 295 -12.39 -19.32 13.10
C PRO A 295 -12.21 -18.54 11.80
N ASP A 296 -11.06 -18.72 11.17
CA ASP A 296 -10.74 -18.26 9.82
C ASP A 296 -11.74 -18.90 8.83
N ALA A 297 -12.79 -18.15 8.48
CA ALA A 297 -13.80 -18.54 7.51
C ALA A 297 -13.57 -17.79 6.20
N THR A 298 -12.66 -18.33 5.39
CA THR A 298 -12.62 -18.05 3.96
C THR A 298 -13.61 -18.98 3.26
N THR A 299 -14.79 -18.47 2.89
CA THR A 299 -15.55 -18.80 1.65
C THR A 299 -16.89 -18.05 1.63
N ALA A 300 -17.09 -17.22 0.61
CA ALA A 300 -18.40 -16.69 0.19
C ALA A 300 -19.22 -17.82 -0.50
N PRO A 301 -20.57 -17.73 -0.68
CA PRO A 301 -21.23 -16.67 -1.46
C PRO A 301 -22.62 -16.17 -0.99
N VAL A 302 -22.98 -14.98 -1.49
CA VAL A 302 -24.31 -14.44 -1.89
C VAL A 302 -25.57 -15.04 -1.23
N ASP A 303 -26.34 -14.22 -0.49
CA ASP A 303 -27.77 -14.00 -0.81
C ASP A 303 -28.39 -12.75 -0.13
N VAL A 304 -29.44 -12.26 -0.79
CA VAL A 304 -30.32 -11.12 -0.56
C VAL A 304 -31.28 -11.37 0.61
N GLY A 305 -31.60 -10.35 1.42
CA GLY A 305 -32.66 -10.49 2.43
C GLY A 305 -32.89 -9.29 3.34
N THR A 306 -33.84 -8.46 2.94
CA THR A 306 -34.49 -7.35 3.63
C THR A 306 -35.01 -7.70 5.03
N SER A 307 -34.80 -6.82 6.04
CA SER A 307 -35.86 -6.19 6.89
C SER A 307 -35.36 -5.71 8.26
N SER A 308 -35.61 -4.42 8.52
CA SER A 308 -36.23 -3.85 9.74
C SER A 308 -35.79 -4.34 11.14
N ALA A 309 -35.18 -3.45 11.94
CA ALA A 309 -35.79 -2.84 13.13
C ALA A 309 -34.79 -1.97 13.91
N THR A 310 -35.18 -0.72 14.19
CA THR A 310 -34.72 0.11 15.33
C THR A 310 -35.27 -0.48 16.65
N PRO A 311 -34.58 -0.36 17.81
CA PRO A 311 -34.68 0.88 18.59
C PRO A 311 -33.44 1.31 19.40
N GLU A 312 -33.39 2.64 19.61
CA GLU A 312 -33.03 3.35 20.85
C GLU A 312 -31.61 3.28 21.46
N THR A 313 -30.91 4.40 21.25
CA THR A 313 -30.43 5.33 22.29
C THR A 313 -29.83 4.73 23.57
N MET A 314 -28.50 4.65 23.61
CA MET A 314 -27.77 4.89 24.85
C MET A 314 -26.64 5.90 24.62
N HIS A 315 -26.74 6.98 25.41
CA HIS A 315 -25.76 8.04 25.55
C HIS A 315 -24.38 7.47 25.90
N SER A 316 -23.47 7.52 24.94
CA SER A 316 -22.03 7.35 25.22
C SER A 316 -21.46 8.72 25.57
N LEU A 317 -21.17 8.90 26.86
CA LEU A 317 -20.35 9.99 27.38
C LEU A 317 -18.94 9.84 26.78
N SER A 318 -18.69 10.55 25.68
CA SER A 318 -17.36 10.67 25.09
C SER A 318 -16.50 11.57 25.98
N SER A 319 -15.62 10.96 26.75
CA SER A 319 -14.43 11.63 27.28
C SER A 319 -13.62 12.19 26.11
N SER A 320 -13.63 13.51 25.99
CA SER A 320 -12.97 14.30 24.95
C SER A 320 -11.45 14.23 25.10
N ASP A 321 -10.84 13.21 24.50
CA ASP A 321 -9.42 13.24 24.17
C ASP A 321 -9.22 14.10 22.90
N THR A 322 -8.57 15.23 23.11
CA THR A 322 -8.22 16.32 22.17
C THR A 322 -7.22 15.91 21.08
N ARG A 323 -7.43 14.78 20.40
CA ARG A 323 -6.62 14.34 19.24
C ARG A 323 -7.09 14.95 17.91
N THR A 324 -7.55 16.20 17.92
CA THR A 324 -8.32 16.89 16.86
C THR A 324 -7.56 17.23 15.57
N GLY A 325 -6.49 16.50 15.23
CA GLY A 325 -5.74 16.77 13.99
C GLY A 325 -4.96 15.60 13.38
N GLU A 326 -4.93 14.42 14.00
CA GLU A 326 -4.12 13.30 13.52
C GLU A 326 -4.54 12.82 12.11
N ASN A 327 -5.85 12.89 11.81
CA ASN A 327 -6.43 12.44 10.53
C ASN A 327 -6.71 13.58 9.55
N ASN A 328 -6.21 14.78 9.83
CA ASN A 328 -6.52 15.95 9.02
C ASN A 328 -5.49 16.13 7.88
N VAL A 329 -5.98 16.69 6.80
CA VAL A 329 -5.17 17.15 5.65
C VAL A 329 -5.55 18.59 5.31
N LEU A 330 -4.57 19.35 4.84
CA LEU A 330 -4.77 20.71 4.40
C LEU A 330 -4.74 20.74 2.86
N ILE A 331 -5.83 21.19 2.24
CA ILE A 331 -5.95 21.35 0.80
C ILE A 331 -6.00 22.83 0.46
N LYS A 332 -5.11 23.25 -0.45
CA LYS A 332 -5.06 24.62 -0.99
C LYS A 332 -5.44 24.59 -2.46
N GLY A 333 -6.07 25.65 -2.94
CA GLY A 333 -6.32 25.84 -4.37
C GLY A 333 -7.80 25.87 -4.77
N PHE A 334 -8.70 25.49 -3.87
CA PHE A 334 -10.14 25.60 -4.11
C PHE A 334 -10.60 27.06 -4.20
N ASP A 335 -11.58 27.32 -5.05
CA ASP A 335 -12.25 28.63 -5.07
C ASP A 335 -13.01 28.82 -3.74
N SER A 336 -12.80 29.99 -3.14
CA SER A 336 -13.52 30.45 -1.96
C SER A 336 -15.04 30.52 -2.10
N SER A 337 -15.57 30.54 -3.33
CA SER A 337 -17.01 30.53 -3.59
C SER A 337 -17.68 29.17 -3.34
N LEU A 338 -16.93 28.06 -3.43
CA LEU A 338 -17.48 26.69 -3.44
C LEU A 338 -18.05 26.24 -2.09
N ASP A 339 -19.27 25.75 -2.02
CA ASP A 339 -19.83 25.27 -0.76
C ASP A 339 -19.17 23.95 -0.27
N ASN A 340 -19.49 23.53 0.96
CA ASN A 340 -18.89 22.32 1.54
C ASN A 340 -19.26 21.03 0.77
N ASN A 341 -20.42 20.97 0.10
CA ASN A 341 -20.83 19.81 -0.68
C ASN A 341 -20.06 19.75 -2.00
N GLU A 342 -19.88 20.88 -2.67
CA GLU A 342 -19.06 21.00 -3.88
C GLU A 342 -17.61 20.63 -3.59
N ILE A 343 -17.05 21.15 -2.49
CA ILE A 343 -15.70 20.78 -2.03
C ILE A 343 -15.62 19.28 -1.75
N LYS A 344 -16.64 18.70 -1.10
CA LYS A 344 -16.68 17.26 -0.81
C LYS A 344 -16.69 16.42 -2.10
N CYS A 345 -17.49 16.80 -3.09
CA CYS A 345 -17.51 16.15 -4.40
C CYS A 345 -16.14 16.25 -5.09
N MET A 346 -15.49 17.42 -5.06
CA MET A 346 -14.15 17.57 -5.63
C MET A 346 -13.11 16.70 -4.93
N ILE A 347 -13.17 16.57 -3.60
CA ILE A 347 -12.27 15.69 -2.83
C ILE A 347 -12.47 14.22 -3.26
N LEU A 348 -13.71 13.78 -3.47
CA LEU A 348 -13.98 12.43 -3.97
C LEU A 348 -13.43 12.23 -5.38
N THR A 349 -13.63 13.19 -6.29
CA THR A 349 -13.06 13.13 -7.65
C THR A 349 -11.53 13.07 -7.60
N MET A 350 -10.89 13.90 -6.76
CA MET A 350 -9.45 13.85 -6.57
C MET A 350 -8.99 12.47 -6.04
N ALA A 351 -9.74 11.87 -5.12
CA ALA A 351 -9.46 10.54 -4.58
C ALA A 351 -9.50 9.47 -5.68
N ASP A 352 -10.53 9.48 -6.53
CA ASP A 352 -10.65 8.56 -7.65
C ASP A 352 -9.47 8.71 -8.63
N LEU A 353 -9.07 9.96 -8.96
CA LEU A 353 -7.90 10.24 -9.80
C LEU A 353 -6.56 9.81 -9.18
N MET A 354 -6.52 9.66 -7.85
CA MET A 354 -5.36 9.14 -7.11
C MET A 354 -5.37 7.61 -6.96
N ASP A 355 -6.38 6.92 -7.51
CA ASP A 355 -6.69 5.50 -7.31
C ASP A 355 -7.02 5.15 -5.85
N LEU A 356 -7.74 6.04 -5.15
CA LEU A 356 -8.13 5.88 -3.76
C LEU A 356 -9.62 5.66 -3.63
N GLN A 357 -10.01 4.54 -3.00
CA GLN A 357 -11.40 4.27 -2.67
C GLN A 357 -11.80 5.05 -1.40
N ILE A 358 -12.24 6.29 -1.58
CA ILE A 358 -12.78 7.13 -0.50
C ILE A 358 -14.29 7.25 -0.68
N LYS A 359 -15.06 7.00 0.38
CA LYS A 359 -16.52 7.18 0.37
C LYS A 359 -16.91 8.50 1.02
N ASN A 360 -18.11 8.96 0.73
CA ASN A 360 -18.70 10.13 1.41
C ASN A 360 -18.69 10.02 2.94
N SER A 361 -18.83 8.81 3.49
CA SER A 361 -18.80 8.54 4.94
C SER A 361 -17.40 8.56 5.55
N ASP A 362 -16.35 8.61 4.73
CA ASP A 362 -14.96 8.68 5.20
C ASP A 362 -14.48 10.12 5.42
N ILE A 363 -15.20 11.11 4.88
CA ILE A 363 -14.96 12.54 5.11
C ILE A 363 -15.90 12.98 6.24
N THR A 364 -15.35 13.14 7.44
CA THR A 364 -16.12 13.44 8.66
C THR A 364 -16.41 14.93 8.78
N ASN A 365 -15.45 15.79 8.44
CA ASN A 365 -15.59 17.23 8.55
C ASN A 365 -14.81 17.98 7.47
N ILE A 366 -15.32 19.14 7.06
CA ILE A 366 -14.66 20.07 6.14
C ILE A 366 -14.77 21.46 6.79
N SER A 367 -13.62 22.04 7.10
CA SER A 367 -13.55 23.37 7.70
C SER A 367 -12.66 24.29 6.87
N ARG A 368 -13.01 25.57 6.80
CA ARG A 368 -12.22 26.58 6.11
C ARG A 368 -11.29 27.25 7.11
N LYS A 369 -9.99 27.28 6.82
CA LYS A 369 -9.00 28.00 7.63
C LYS A 369 -8.76 29.36 7.01
N GLU A 370 -8.93 30.41 7.79
CA GLU A 370 -8.61 31.77 7.36
C GLU A 370 -7.11 31.88 7.09
N SER A 371 -6.78 32.33 5.88
CA SER A 371 -5.39 32.62 5.52
C SER A 371 -4.98 33.94 6.14
N LYS A 372 -4.06 33.90 7.12
CA LYS A 372 -3.48 35.11 7.76
C LYS A 372 -2.77 36.04 6.76
N SER A 373 -2.53 35.61 5.52
CA SER A 373 -1.67 36.28 4.54
C SER A 373 -2.36 36.82 3.29
N SER A 374 -3.64 36.55 3.03
CA SER A 374 -4.21 36.82 1.69
C SER A 374 -5.28 37.93 1.68
N ARG A 375 -4.84 39.17 1.45
CA ARG A 375 -5.71 40.21 0.86
C ARG A 375 -5.86 40.07 -0.67
N LYS A 376 -5.31 39.02 -1.30
CA LYS A 376 -5.15 38.95 -2.77
C LYS A 376 -5.41 37.61 -3.47
N SER A 377 -5.74 36.51 -2.78
CA SER A 377 -6.08 35.24 -3.45
C SER A 377 -7.49 34.78 -3.13
N ASN A 378 -8.33 34.60 -4.15
CA ASN A 378 -9.67 33.98 -4.05
C ASN A 378 -9.62 32.46 -3.78
N ARG A 379 -8.50 31.96 -3.24
CA ARG A 379 -8.26 30.54 -2.98
C ARG A 379 -8.43 30.26 -1.49
N ALA A 380 -9.32 29.32 -1.17
CA ALA A 380 -9.54 28.88 0.19
C ALA A 380 -8.47 27.89 0.67
N LEU A 381 -8.16 27.94 1.98
CA LEU A 381 -7.47 26.88 2.69
C LEU A 381 -8.54 25.98 3.33
N ILE A 382 -8.60 24.73 2.91
CA ILE A 382 -9.58 23.76 3.42
C ILE A 382 -8.85 22.74 4.29
N VAL A 383 -9.35 22.51 5.50
CA VAL A 383 -8.94 21.42 6.37
C VAL A 383 -10.00 20.34 6.28
N VAL A 384 -9.59 19.15 5.85
CA VAL A 384 -10.47 17.99 5.70
C VAL A 384 -10.10 16.97 6.76
N GLU A 385 -11.09 16.57 7.57
CA GLU A 385 -10.96 15.51 8.55
C GLU A 385 -11.41 14.19 7.93
N LEU A 386 -10.53 13.19 8.02
CA LEU A 386 -10.79 11.86 7.48
C LEU A 386 -11.05 10.88 8.62
N LYS A 387 -11.91 9.89 8.36
CA LYS A 387 -12.27 8.85 9.34
C LYS A 387 -11.07 8.00 9.77
N GLN A 388 -10.11 7.78 8.89
CA GLN A 388 -8.96 6.91 9.14
C GLN A 388 -7.64 7.56 8.71
N ILE A 389 -6.61 7.44 9.55
CA ILE A 389 -5.25 7.90 9.25
C ILE A 389 -4.66 7.25 7.98
N LYS A 390 -5.05 6.01 7.69
CA LYS A 390 -4.61 5.27 6.50
C LYS A 390 -5.04 5.99 5.21
N ILE A 391 -6.25 6.54 5.18
CA ILE A 391 -6.79 7.28 4.03
C ILE A 391 -5.98 8.56 3.82
N LYS A 392 -5.76 9.33 4.90
CA LYS A 392 -4.87 10.51 4.89
C LYS A 392 -3.49 10.18 4.31
N ASN A 393 -2.83 9.15 4.82
CA ASN A 393 -1.48 8.79 4.41
C ASN A 393 -1.43 8.38 2.92
N ASN A 394 -2.44 7.65 2.46
CA ASN A 394 -2.56 7.28 1.05
C ASN A 394 -2.80 8.50 0.15
N MET A 395 -3.61 9.46 0.61
CA MET A 395 -3.86 10.71 -0.11
C MET A 395 -2.59 11.56 -0.22
N LEU A 396 -1.84 11.70 0.87
CA LEU A 396 -0.55 12.41 0.86
C LEU A 396 0.50 11.71 -0.01
N LYS A 397 0.51 10.37 -0.06
CA LYS A 397 1.44 9.59 -0.89
C LYS A 397 1.15 9.73 -2.38
N ASN A 398 -0.13 9.86 -2.78
CA ASN A 398 -0.55 9.87 -4.18
C ASN A 398 -0.84 11.26 -4.75
N LYS A 399 -0.74 12.34 -3.95
CA LYS A 399 -1.07 13.71 -4.37
C LYS A 399 -0.36 14.19 -5.64
N GLU A 400 0.83 13.69 -5.94
CA GLU A 400 1.58 14.06 -7.15
C GLU A 400 0.86 13.61 -8.44
N LYS A 401 0.01 12.58 -8.39
CA LYS A 401 -0.81 12.15 -9.53
C LYS A 401 -1.78 13.23 -10.00
N LEU A 402 -2.22 14.11 -9.10
CA LEU A 402 -3.16 15.19 -9.42
C LEU A 402 -2.55 16.23 -10.38
N LYS A 403 -1.23 16.37 -10.40
CA LYS A 403 -0.53 17.30 -11.31
C LYS A 403 -0.64 16.91 -12.78
N ASN A 404 -1.01 15.66 -13.08
CA ASN A 404 -1.25 15.20 -14.44
C ASN A 404 -2.62 15.65 -15.00
N PHE A 405 -3.46 16.27 -14.17
CA PHE A 405 -4.80 16.70 -14.55
C PHE A 405 -4.91 18.23 -14.51
N ASP A 406 -5.23 18.85 -15.63
CA ASP A 406 -5.25 20.31 -15.76
C ASP A 406 -6.18 21.02 -14.77
N SER A 407 -7.31 20.39 -14.42
CA SER A 407 -8.28 20.93 -13.46
C SER A 407 -7.77 20.94 -12.02
N PHE A 408 -6.76 20.14 -11.69
CA PHE A 408 -6.24 19.95 -10.34
C PHE A 408 -4.76 20.29 -10.17
N LYS A 409 -4.09 20.75 -11.24
CA LYS A 409 -2.63 21.04 -11.22
C LYS A 409 -2.22 22.10 -10.20
N ASP A 410 -3.13 23.01 -9.88
CA ASP A 410 -2.93 24.12 -8.93
C ASP A 410 -3.34 23.76 -7.49
N ILE A 411 -3.88 22.55 -7.27
CA ILE A 411 -4.32 22.10 -5.97
C ILE A 411 -3.15 21.44 -5.24
N GLU A 412 -2.90 21.90 -4.02
CA GLU A 412 -1.84 21.36 -3.17
C GLU A 412 -2.44 20.66 -1.95
N ILE A 413 -1.98 19.44 -1.69
CA ILE A 413 -2.35 18.67 -0.50
C ILE A 413 -1.14 18.60 0.45
N TRP A 414 -1.35 19.04 1.68
CA TRP A 414 -0.34 19.08 2.74
C TRP A 414 -0.83 18.30 3.97
N ASP A 415 0.13 17.79 4.74
CA ASP A 415 -0.18 17.26 6.07
C ASP A 415 -0.67 18.43 6.95
N TYR A 416 -1.80 18.25 7.63
CA TYR A 416 -2.30 19.27 8.54
C TYR A 416 -1.50 19.23 9.84
N ILE A 417 -0.98 20.39 10.23
CA ILE A 417 -0.33 20.59 11.52
C ILE A 417 -1.14 21.64 12.27
N SER A 418 -1.64 21.31 13.45
CA SER A 418 -2.37 22.27 14.28
C SER A 418 -1.44 23.38 14.77
N ASP A 419 -1.99 24.56 15.02
CA ASP A 419 -1.19 25.71 15.45
C ASP A 419 -0.48 25.40 16.78
N ASP A 420 -1.13 24.70 17.71
CA ASP A 420 -0.56 24.28 19.00
C ASP A 420 0.63 23.32 18.83
N VAL A 421 0.49 22.32 17.95
CA VAL A 421 1.56 21.36 17.65
C VAL A 421 2.71 22.06 16.93
N HIS A 422 2.41 23.02 16.05
CA HIS A 422 3.44 23.82 15.39
C HIS A 422 4.20 24.67 16.41
N GLN A 423 3.51 25.34 17.34
CA GLN A 423 4.14 26.11 18.42
C GLN A 423 5.01 25.21 19.31
N LEU A 424 4.49 24.05 19.73
CA LEU A 424 5.24 23.07 20.50
C LEU A 424 6.48 22.58 19.75
N PHE A 425 6.38 22.34 18.44
CA PHE A 425 7.52 21.95 17.63
C PHE A 425 8.60 23.02 17.57
N GLN A 426 8.23 24.30 17.40
CA GLN A 426 9.19 25.41 17.42
C GLN A 426 9.86 25.52 18.80
N TYR A 427 9.10 25.36 19.89
CA TYR A 427 9.64 25.34 21.25
C TYR A 427 10.60 24.17 21.47
N ALA A 428 10.22 22.96 21.03
CA ALA A 428 11.00 21.74 21.18
C ALA A 428 12.30 21.74 20.37
N LYS A 429 12.44 22.55 19.32
CA LYS A 429 13.70 22.63 18.54
C LYS A 429 14.91 22.98 19.39
N ASP A 430 14.72 23.69 20.50
CA ASP A 430 15.77 24.05 21.43
C ASP A 430 16.43 22.82 22.09
N LEU A 431 15.75 21.67 22.14
CA LEU A 431 16.34 20.41 22.61
C LEU A 431 17.61 20.02 21.84
N LYS A 432 17.77 20.48 20.59
CA LYS A 432 19.01 20.26 19.83
C LYS A 432 20.24 20.88 20.50
N ASN A 433 20.06 22.00 21.20
CA ASN A 433 21.12 22.64 21.98
C ASN A 433 21.43 21.90 23.29
N HIS A 434 20.54 21.00 23.72
CA HIS A 434 20.65 20.17 24.92
C HIS A 434 20.98 18.70 24.58
N GLY A 435 21.73 18.48 23.51
CA GLY A 435 22.26 17.16 23.15
C GLY A 435 21.30 16.24 22.41
N PHE A 436 20.10 16.70 22.02
CA PHE A 436 19.23 15.90 21.14
C PHE A 436 19.67 15.98 19.68
N GLN A 437 19.83 14.83 19.04
CA GLN A 437 20.20 14.73 17.64
C GLN A 437 19.14 15.31 16.69
N ALA A 438 17.85 15.06 16.95
CA ALA A 438 16.77 15.48 16.06
C ALA A 438 15.49 15.80 16.82
N VAL A 439 14.74 16.77 16.28
CA VAL A 439 13.38 17.11 16.66
C VAL A 439 12.60 17.24 15.36
N TYR A 440 11.50 16.50 15.22
CA TYR A 440 10.72 16.45 13.98
C TYR A 440 9.22 16.26 14.25
N LEU A 441 8.42 16.53 13.22
CA LEU A 441 6.98 16.35 13.22
C LEU A 441 6.59 15.06 12.50
N LYS A 442 5.66 14.31 13.07
CA LYS A 442 5.04 13.16 12.42
C LYS A 442 3.61 13.01 12.92
N ASN A 443 2.64 12.87 12.00
CA ASN A 443 1.22 12.65 12.31
C ASN A 443 0.66 13.68 13.31
N ASN A 444 0.89 14.98 13.08
CA ASN A 444 0.50 16.05 14.00
C ASN A 444 0.99 15.86 15.45
N SER A 445 2.18 15.29 15.62
CA SER A 445 2.84 15.09 16.92
C SER A 445 4.32 15.42 16.83
N VAL A 446 4.89 15.91 17.93
CA VAL A 446 6.30 16.31 18.03
C VAL A 446 7.12 15.16 18.62
N TYR A 447 8.23 14.82 17.97
CA TYR A 447 9.14 13.78 18.44
C TYR A 447 10.56 14.31 18.56
N ALA A 448 11.30 13.80 19.54
CA ALA A 448 12.73 14.05 19.70
C ALA A 448 13.54 12.75 19.78
N ILE A 449 14.78 12.78 19.30
CA ILE A 449 15.73 11.66 19.36
C ILE A 449 17.00 12.16 20.02
N LYS A 450 17.43 11.50 21.12
CA LYS A 450 18.60 11.91 21.90
C LYS A 450 19.92 11.54 21.21
N ASN A 451 20.14 10.27 20.86
CA ASN A 451 21.43 9.78 20.34
C ASN A 451 21.42 9.45 18.84
N ARG A 452 22.59 9.44 18.19
CA ARG A 452 22.79 8.99 16.80
C ARG A 452 22.73 7.47 16.60
N THR A 453 22.72 6.70 17.69
CA THR A 453 22.63 5.24 17.59
C THR A 453 21.29 4.87 16.98
N THR A 454 21.31 4.02 15.95
CA THR A 454 20.15 3.53 15.19
C THR A 454 19.02 2.93 16.05
N ASN A 455 19.27 2.67 17.33
CA ASN A 455 18.34 2.04 18.26
C ASN A 455 17.66 3.00 19.26
N SER A 456 17.93 4.32 19.22
CA SER A 456 17.24 5.24 20.14
C SER A 456 15.79 5.44 19.72
N ARG A 457 14.86 4.98 20.55
CA ARG A 457 13.43 5.16 20.32
C ARG A 457 13.06 6.65 20.37
N PRO A 458 12.29 7.16 19.39
CA PRO A 458 11.79 8.53 19.43
C PRO A 458 10.95 8.79 20.69
N ILE A 459 11.17 9.94 21.33
CA ILE A 459 10.42 10.41 22.49
C ILE A 459 9.29 11.31 21.98
N LEU A 460 8.04 10.93 22.27
CA LEU A 460 6.86 11.75 21.96
C LEU A 460 6.76 12.91 22.96
N ILE A 461 6.70 14.13 22.44
CA ILE A 461 6.55 15.36 23.21
C ILE A 461 5.11 15.84 23.04
N LYS A 462 4.37 15.89 24.14
CA LYS A 462 2.96 16.31 24.18
C LYS A 462 2.77 17.72 24.71
N THR A 463 3.70 18.23 25.53
CA THR A 463 3.57 19.53 26.21
C THR A 463 4.92 20.25 26.29
N SER A 464 4.88 21.57 26.48
CA SER A 464 6.10 22.37 26.69
C SER A 464 6.82 21.98 27.98
N ASN A 465 6.11 21.60 29.04
CA ASN A 465 6.73 21.14 30.29
C ASN A 465 7.62 19.90 30.06
N GLN A 466 7.20 18.97 29.21
CA GLN A 466 8.04 17.82 28.84
C GLN A 466 9.31 18.24 28.11
N VAL A 467 9.25 19.31 27.30
CA VAL A 467 10.46 19.89 26.68
C VAL A 467 11.40 20.39 27.77
N ASP A 468 10.90 21.10 28.77
CA ASP A 468 11.73 21.65 29.86
C ASP A 468 12.33 20.54 30.74
N GLU A 469 11.57 19.48 31.04
CA GLU A 469 12.08 18.29 31.73
C GLU A 469 13.21 17.62 30.93
N LEU A 470 13.05 17.48 29.61
CA LEU A 470 14.06 16.90 28.73
C LEU A 470 15.32 17.77 28.61
N LYS A 471 15.20 19.10 28.72
CA LYS A 471 16.34 20.02 28.77
C LYS A 471 17.16 19.84 30.05
N ASN A 472 16.49 19.65 31.19
CA ASN A 472 17.13 19.56 32.51
C ASN A 472 17.64 18.15 32.85
N GLY A 473 17.05 17.11 32.25
CA GLY A 473 17.45 15.70 32.41
C GLY A 473 18.51 15.23 31.41
N SER A 474 19.12 16.15 30.66
CA SER A 474 20.18 15.88 29.67
C SER A 474 21.48 16.49 30.13
#